data_AF-A0A316I4S1-F1
#
_entry.id   AF-A0A316I4S1-F1
#
_cell.length_a   1.000
_cell.length_b   1.000
_cell.length_c   1.000
_cell.angle_alpha   90.00
_cell.angle_beta   90.00
_cell.angle_gamma   90.00
#
_symmetry.space_group_name_H-M   'P 1'
#
loop_
_entity.id
_entity.type
_entity.pdbx_description
1 polymer ?
#
loop_
_entity_poly.entity_id
_entity_poly.type
_entity_poly.pdbx_seq_one_letter_code
_entity_poly.pdbx_strand_id
1 'polypeptide(L)'
;MVATSHDPATAYWLLSVDGADNATTSAVRAAAQRLGYDPRVHGPVARGSSDHVPFHEKGMASANFSWRGEGGPAQLEPIYHTPEDTIRDNISLERLQVSLELIGAAAYRLACQR
;
A
#
# COMPACT_ATOMS: atom_id res chain seq x y z
N MET A 1 -1.14 -6.80 2.37
CA MET A 1 -2.61 -6.83 2.26
C MET A 1 -3.09 -5.83 1.22
N VAL A 2 -3.17 -6.21 -0.05
CA VAL A 2 -3.58 -5.31 -1.14
C VAL A 2 -5.06 -5.46 -1.52
N ALA A 3 -5.78 -6.38 -0.88
CA ALA A 3 -7.13 -6.73 -1.33
C ALA A 3 -8.04 -7.27 -0.21
N THR A 4 -7.72 -7.06 1.07
CA THR A 4 -8.56 -7.55 2.18
C THR A 4 -10.03 -7.12 2.03
N SER A 5 -10.98 -8.01 2.29
CA SER A 5 -12.42 -7.67 2.39
C SER A 5 -12.82 -7.16 3.78
N HIS A 6 -11.91 -7.12 4.76
CA HIS A 6 -12.20 -6.65 6.12
C HIS A 6 -12.74 -5.23 6.12
N ASP A 7 -14.01 -5.04 6.51
CA ASP A 7 -14.70 -3.74 6.39
C ASP A 7 -13.92 -2.56 6.99
N PRO A 8 -13.35 -2.67 8.21
CA PRO A 8 -12.55 -1.59 8.82
C PRO A 8 -11.30 -1.17 8.05
N ALA A 9 -10.81 -1.95 7.08
CA ALA A 9 -9.60 -1.65 6.32
C ALA A 9 -9.84 -0.61 5.20
N THR A 10 -10.29 0.60 5.56
CA THR A 10 -10.68 1.68 4.63
C THR A 10 -9.53 2.57 4.18
N ALA A 11 -8.36 2.50 4.83
CA ALA A 11 -7.20 3.33 4.54
C ALA A 11 -6.13 2.56 3.73
N TYR A 12 -5.66 3.16 2.64
CA TYR A 12 -4.54 2.67 1.83
C TYR A 12 -3.23 3.35 2.25
N TRP A 13 -2.37 2.60 2.93
CA TRP A 13 -1.18 3.16 3.56
C TRP A 13 0.05 3.07 2.66
N LEU A 14 0.78 4.18 2.57
CA LEU A 14 2.14 4.26 2.04
C LEU A 14 3.13 4.04 3.19
N LEU A 15 3.95 2.99 3.12
CA LEU A 15 4.77 2.51 4.22
C LEU A 15 6.24 2.48 3.81
N SER A 16 7.01 3.50 4.17
CA SER A 16 8.47 3.52 4.04
C SER A 16 9.12 3.11 5.37
N VAL A 17 10.36 2.63 5.33
CA VAL A 17 11.03 2.13 6.54
C VAL A 17 11.23 3.24 7.58
N ASP A 18 11.63 4.41 7.13
CA ASP A 18 11.89 5.61 7.94
C ASP A 18 10.69 6.57 8.05
N GLY A 19 9.61 6.30 7.31
CA GLY A 19 8.44 7.16 7.23
C GLY A 19 8.61 8.39 6.35
N ALA A 20 9.75 8.53 5.66
CA ALA A 20 9.99 9.61 4.72
C ALA A 20 9.33 9.33 3.37
N ASP A 21 9.13 10.41 2.59
CA ASP A 21 8.73 10.30 1.20
C ASP A 21 9.92 9.88 0.32
N ASN A 22 9.64 9.08 -0.71
CA ASN A 22 10.60 8.65 -1.71
C ASN A 22 9.91 8.45 -3.06
N ALA A 23 10.69 8.15 -4.11
CA ALA A 23 10.15 8.03 -5.47
C ALA A 23 8.93 7.11 -5.59
N THR A 24 8.87 6.01 -4.81
CA THR A 24 7.75 5.06 -4.86
C THR A 24 6.50 5.60 -4.16
N THR A 25 6.63 6.20 -2.98
CA THR A 25 5.50 6.78 -2.23
C THR A 25 4.95 8.02 -2.93
N SER A 26 5.81 8.88 -3.45
CA SER A 26 5.39 10.06 -4.22
C SER A 26 4.66 9.65 -5.50
N ALA A 27 5.14 8.62 -6.21
CA ALA A 27 4.51 8.16 -7.45
C ALA A 27 3.12 7.55 -7.21
N VAL A 28 2.97 6.74 -6.15
CA VAL A 28 1.67 6.17 -5.76
C VAL A 28 0.70 7.24 -5.29
N ARG A 29 1.14 8.21 -4.48
CA ARG A 29 0.31 9.37 -4.08
C ARG A 29 -0.15 10.17 -5.29
N ALA A 30 0.75 10.45 -6.22
CA ALA A 30 0.39 11.15 -7.45
C ALA A 30 -0.59 10.34 -8.31
N ALA A 31 -0.50 9.01 -8.32
CA ALA A 31 -1.50 8.15 -8.97
C ALA A 31 -2.86 8.27 -8.30
N ALA A 32 -2.91 8.23 -6.97
CA ALA A 32 -4.14 8.37 -6.20
C ALA A 32 -4.84 9.70 -6.47
N GLN A 33 -4.10 10.80 -6.52
CA GLN A 33 -4.65 12.11 -6.85
C GLN A 33 -5.26 12.15 -8.26
N ARG A 34 -4.56 11.58 -9.26
CA ARG A 34 -5.07 11.56 -10.65
C ARG A 34 -6.32 10.69 -10.81
N LEU A 35 -6.40 9.61 -10.05
CA LEU A 35 -7.49 8.62 -10.16
C LEU A 35 -8.63 8.86 -9.16
N GLY A 36 -8.51 9.88 -8.30
CA GLY A 36 -9.57 10.24 -7.33
C GLY A 36 -9.59 9.40 -6.06
N TYR A 37 -8.49 8.70 -5.72
CA TYR A 37 -8.35 7.89 -4.51
C TYR A 37 -7.67 8.61 -3.34
N ASP A 38 -7.23 9.86 -3.53
CA ASP A 38 -6.49 10.64 -2.53
C ASP A 38 -7.12 10.63 -1.11
N PRO A 39 -8.45 10.74 -0.94
CA PRO A 39 -9.07 10.70 0.39
C PRO A 39 -8.85 9.40 1.17
N ARG A 40 -8.51 8.30 0.48
CA ARG A 40 -8.26 6.98 1.08
C ARG A 40 -6.77 6.71 1.28
N VAL A 41 -5.86 7.55 0.79
CA VAL A 41 -4.41 7.30 0.82
C VAL A 41 -3.73 8.05 1.96
N HIS A 42 -3.02 7.31 2.82
CA HIS A 42 -2.39 7.83 4.03
C HIS A 42 -0.87 7.61 4.03
N GLY A 43 -0.15 8.44 4.79
CA GLY A 43 1.31 8.38 4.95
C GLY A 43 2.08 9.36 4.06
N PRO A 44 3.34 9.07 3.68
CA PRO A 44 4.14 7.93 4.15
C PRO A 44 4.27 7.93 5.69
N VAL A 45 4.38 6.75 6.28
CA VAL A 45 4.64 6.55 7.72
C VAL A 45 5.63 5.41 7.92
N ALA A 46 6.39 5.48 9.02
CA ALA A 46 7.45 4.53 9.32
C ALA A 46 6.88 3.13 9.58
N ARG A 47 7.27 2.16 8.74
CA ARG A 47 6.91 0.75 8.87
C ARG A 47 7.84 -0.14 8.04
N GLY A 48 8.43 -1.13 8.71
CA GLY A 48 9.20 -2.20 8.09
C GLY A 48 8.40 -3.50 7.96
N SER A 49 9.10 -4.63 8.12
CA SER A 49 8.55 -5.99 8.15
C SER A 49 7.88 -6.45 6.84
N SER A 50 8.45 -6.05 5.70
CA SER A 50 8.14 -6.59 4.38
C SER A 50 9.37 -6.47 3.47
N ASP A 51 9.28 -6.94 2.24
CA ASP A 51 10.43 -7.08 1.34
C ASP A 51 11.00 -5.74 0.85
N HIS A 52 10.36 -4.61 1.13
CA HIS A 52 10.93 -3.29 0.83
C HIS A 52 12.11 -2.92 1.74
N VAL A 53 12.25 -3.58 2.91
CA VAL A 53 13.28 -3.25 3.89
C VAL A 53 14.71 -3.42 3.33
N PRO A 54 15.09 -4.57 2.73
CA PRO A 54 16.43 -4.72 2.17
C PRO A 54 16.77 -3.73 1.06
N PHE A 55 15.78 -3.26 0.29
CA PHE A 55 16.01 -2.21 -0.72
C PHE A 55 16.34 -0.87 -0.07
N HIS A 56 15.59 -0.48 0.97
CA HIS A 56 15.87 0.72 1.75
C HIS A 56 17.27 0.68 2.39
N GLU A 57 17.68 -0.45 2.95
CA GLU A 57 19.01 -0.65 3.54
C GLU A 57 20.16 -0.50 2.54
N LYS A 58 19.87 -0.60 1.23
CA LYS A 58 20.80 -0.34 0.13
C LYS A 58 20.66 1.06 -0.47
N GLY A 59 19.90 1.95 0.17
CA GLY A 59 19.66 3.31 -0.30
C GLY A 59 18.72 3.39 -1.50
N MET A 60 17.98 2.32 -1.82
CA MET A 60 17.03 2.32 -2.92
C MET A 60 15.65 2.79 -2.44
N ALA A 61 15.03 3.69 -3.22
CA ALA A 61 13.67 4.12 -2.97
C ALA A 61 12.71 2.91 -3.01
N SER A 62 12.01 2.68 -1.90
CA SER A 62 11.17 1.50 -1.72
C SER A 62 10.11 1.75 -0.65
N ALA A 63 8.97 1.07 -0.78
CA ALA A 63 7.86 1.15 0.17
C ALA A 63 6.96 -0.08 0.05
N ASN A 64 6.19 -0.33 1.10
CA ASN A 64 5.07 -1.27 1.11
C ASN A 64 3.74 -0.51 0.96
N PHE A 65 2.77 -1.12 0.29
CA PHE A 65 1.44 -0.53 0.09
C PHE A 65 0.37 -1.52 0.54
N SER A 66 -0.56 -1.09 1.40
CA SER A 66 -1.57 -2.00 1.93
C SER A 66 -2.81 -1.31 2.51
N TRP A 67 -3.95 -1.98 2.38
CA TRP A 67 -5.21 -1.65 3.03
C TRP A 67 -5.17 -2.03 4.51
N ARG A 68 -5.55 -1.08 5.38
CA ARG A 68 -5.54 -1.21 6.85
C ARG A 68 -6.58 -0.27 7.46
N GLY A 69 -6.79 -0.38 8.77
CA GLY A 69 -7.65 0.54 9.50
C GLY A 69 -7.13 1.98 9.51
N GLU A 70 -8.06 2.93 9.58
CA GLU A 70 -7.76 4.37 9.69
C GLU A 70 -7.08 4.75 11.01
N GLY A 71 -7.30 3.97 12.07
CA GLY A 71 -6.68 4.21 13.38
C GLY A 71 -5.16 4.04 13.36
N GLY A 72 -4.59 3.45 12.31
CA GLY A 72 -3.15 3.50 12.06
C GLY A 72 -2.65 2.31 11.24
N PRO A 73 -1.40 2.37 10.78
CA PRO A 73 -0.84 1.34 9.92
C PRO A 73 -0.77 -0.02 10.61
N ALA A 74 -0.83 -0.13 11.95
CA ALA A 74 -0.81 -1.41 12.64
C ALA A 74 -2.08 -2.25 12.46
N GLN A 75 -3.21 -1.64 12.09
CA GLN A 75 -4.54 -2.28 12.06
C GLN A 75 -4.75 -3.14 10.80
N LEU A 76 -4.18 -4.34 10.82
CA LEU A 76 -4.47 -5.39 9.84
C LEU A 76 -5.82 -6.04 10.12
N GLU A 77 -6.31 -6.83 9.16
CA GLU A 77 -7.44 -7.72 9.42
C GLU A 77 -7.10 -8.78 10.49
N PRO A 78 -8.07 -9.22 11.30
CA PRO A 78 -7.84 -10.17 12.39
C PRO A 78 -7.32 -11.54 11.96
N ILE A 79 -7.63 -11.96 10.73
CA ILE A 79 -7.28 -13.28 10.19
C ILE A 79 -5.87 -13.32 9.56
N TYR A 80 -5.15 -12.19 9.58
CA TYR A 80 -3.79 -12.16 9.06
C TYR A 80 -2.92 -13.22 9.79
N HIS A 81 -2.23 -14.06 9.02
CA HIS A 81 -1.48 -15.24 9.52
C HIS A 81 -2.34 -16.34 10.15
N THR A 82 -3.63 -16.44 9.82
CA THR A 82 -4.46 -17.58 10.19
C THR A 82 -4.85 -18.40 8.95
N PRO A 83 -5.25 -19.68 9.09
CA PRO A 83 -5.73 -20.49 7.96
C PRO A 83 -6.96 -19.91 7.27
N GLU A 84 -7.67 -19.01 7.94
CA GLU A 84 -8.85 -18.34 7.41
C GLU A 84 -8.51 -17.25 6.40
N ASP A 85 -7.26 -16.79 6.25
CA ASP A 85 -6.80 -15.85 5.19
C ASP A 85 -6.86 -16.52 3.81
N THR A 86 -8.09 -16.63 3.28
CA THR A 86 -8.41 -17.30 2.02
C THR A 86 -9.06 -16.36 1.00
N ILE A 87 -8.89 -16.70 -0.28
CA ILE A 87 -9.48 -15.96 -1.41
C ILE A 87 -11.01 -15.96 -1.35
N ARG A 88 -11.62 -17.10 -0.99
CA ARG A 88 -13.08 -17.27 -1.04
C ARG A 88 -13.79 -16.24 -0.19
N ASP A 89 -13.25 -15.96 0.99
CA ASP A 89 -13.95 -15.21 2.02
C ASP A 89 -13.36 -13.81 2.24
N ASN A 90 -12.06 -13.59 1.95
CA ASN A 90 -11.33 -12.43 2.48
C ASN A 90 -10.76 -11.48 1.43
N ILE A 91 -11.19 -11.61 0.18
CA ILE A 91 -10.75 -10.74 -0.92
C ILE A 91 -11.87 -9.82 -1.40
N SER A 92 -11.60 -8.52 -1.39
CA SER A 92 -12.39 -7.49 -2.06
C SER A 92 -11.79 -7.19 -3.44
N LEU A 93 -12.58 -7.43 -4.48
CA LEU A 93 -12.20 -7.11 -5.86
C LEU A 93 -12.06 -5.61 -6.10
N GLU A 94 -12.86 -4.78 -5.42
CA GLU A 94 -12.72 -3.31 -5.49
C GLU A 94 -11.36 -2.87 -4.96
N ARG A 95 -10.99 -3.32 -3.75
CA ARG A 95 -9.70 -2.97 -3.12
C ARG A 95 -8.51 -3.52 -3.90
N LEU A 96 -8.65 -4.70 -4.49
CA LEU A 96 -7.66 -5.24 -5.42
C LEU A 96 -7.49 -4.32 -6.63
N GLN A 97 -8.59 -3.92 -7.27
CA GLN A 97 -8.55 -3.03 -8.43
C GLN A 97 -7.87 -1.71 -8.10
N VAL A 98 -8.25 -1.04 -7.01
CA VAL A 98 -7.61 0.21 -6.58
C VAL A 98 -6.11 0.01 -6.37
N SER A 99 -5.69 -1.05 -5.68
CA SER A 99 -4.26 -1.34 -5.50
C SER A 99 -3.52 -1.49 -6.81
N LEU A 100 -4.08 -2.22 -7.77
CA LEU A 100 -3.47 -2.46 -9.08
C LEU A 100 -3.41 -1.19 -9.93
N GLU A 101 -4.44 -0.35 -9.89
CA GLU A 101 -4.46 0.93 -10.59
C GLU A 101 -3.41 1.90 -10.03
N LEU A 102 -3.31 2.00 -8.71
CA LEU A 102 -2.34 2.86 -8.04
C LEU A 102 -0.89 2.40 -8.31
N ILE A 103 -0.59 1.14 -8.04
CA ILE A 103 0.77 0.58 -8.19
C ILE A 103 1.16 0.52 -9.66
N GLY A 104 0.25 0.07 -10.53
CA GLY A 104 0.50 -0.03 -11.98
C GLY A 104 0.77 1.33 -12.62
N ALA A 105 -0.06 2.33 -12.32
CA ALA A 105 0.16 3.68 -12.84
C ALA A 105 1.45 4.32 -12.31
N ALA A 106 1.80 4.08 -11.04
CA ALA A 106 3.04 4.57 -10.45
C ALA A 106 4.27 3.90 -11.08
N ALA A 107 4.28 2.56 -11.20
CA ALA A 107 5.36 1.80 -11.80
C ALA A 107 5.59 2.18 -13.26
N TYR A 108 4.51 2.29 -14.05
CA TYR A 108 4.59 2.74 -15.45
C TYR A 108 5.20 4.13 -15.56
N ARG A 109 4.75 5.08 -14.73
CA ARG A 109 5.29 6.45 -14.73
C ARG A 109 6.78 6.48 -14.40
N LEU A 110 7.21 5.78 -13.36
CA LEU A 110 8.62 5.72 -12.96
C LEU A 110 9.49 5.09 -14.05
N ALA A 111 9.01 4.02 -14.69
CA ALA A 111 9.74 3.37 -15.79
C ALA A 111 9.87 4.24 -17.04
N CYS A 112 8.92 5.16 -17.27
CA CYS A 112 8.94 6.08 -18.41
C CYS A 112 9.63 7.43 -18.14
N GLN A 113 9.98 7.73 -16.89
CA GLN A 113 10.77 8.91 -16.57
C GLN A 113 12.21 8.70 -17.09
N ARG A 114 12.69 9.67 -17.89
CA ARG A 114 14.04 9.69 -18.46
C ARG A 114 14.93 10.62 -17.67
#